data_AF-A0A7S1BIH0-F1
#
_entry.id   AF-A0A7S1BIH0-F1
#
_cell.length_a   1.000
_cell.length_b   1.000
_cell.length_c   1.000
_cell.angle_alpha   90.00
_cell.angle_beta   90.00
_cell.angle_gamma   90.00
#
_symmetry.space_group_name_H-M   'P 1'
#
loop_
_entity.id
_entity.type
_entity.pdbx_description
1 polymer ?
#
loop_
_entity_poly.entity_id
_entity_poly.type
_entity_poly.pdbx_seq_one_letter_code
_entity_poly.pdbx_strand_id
1 'polypeptide(L)'
;MWLFLSFVLVVANNLSKQSVIAFTIPSRLQSAYYSGARPAFKSRRRISHTQLRAIATEGDVVTIEYSLSLPESNAGTQNDPVGDFLFDTGKVTFVLGMGNYLPGLHENVQGMTVGGSLEGAQIDAGFGPRDEENLIVKIPPENLPDEMKKGIQLGSKLFLQNGAPVTVIEVADDGGITIDANHPLAGKKYLLAASLQEVTKQSISKLSYSDEHEMATFGLGCFWGGELAFMRKLGVVGTKVGYSQGAKENPTYEEVCTGETGHTEAIRIIFDPDIVSYEELCRLAVARLGSSVYLENQVGNDKGTQYRSGFYYHSDSQKKVASSVLAELGPDCKVELKPAAETFWDGELHHQQYLMKGGQSAKKGEDETIRCYG
;
A
#
# COMPACT_ATOMS: atom_id res chain seq x y z
N MET A 1 -9.00 34.37 -0.63
CA MET A 1 -8.83 35.08 -1.93
C MET A 1 -8.44 34.01 -2.93
N TRP A 2 -9.43 33.34 -3.54
CA TRP A 2 -9.90 33.62 -4.91
C TRP A 2 -8.90 33.18 -5.99
N LEU A 3 -9.20 32.03 -6.64
CA LEU A 3 -8.86 31.58 -8.01
C LEU A 3 -9.15 30.06 -8.08
N PHE A 4 -10.40 29.66 -8.33
CA PHE A 4 -10.94 29.32 -9.66
C PHE A 4 -10.20 28.17 -10.38
N LEU A 5 -10.81 26.99 -10.31
CA LEU A 5 -10.54 25.84 -11.18
C LEU A 5 -10.91 26.16 -12.64
N SER A 6 -10.23 25.51 -13.58
CA SER A 6 -10.69 25.35 -14.96
C SER A 6 -10.42 23.91 -15.39
N PHE A 7 -11.49 23.12 -15.52
CA PHE A 7 -11.42 21.70 -15.87
C PHE A 7 -11.61 21.50 -17.38
N VAL A 8 -10.75 20.66 -17.98
CA VAL A 8 -10.93 20.13 -19.35
C VAL A 8 -10.57 18.66 -19.33
N LEU A 9 -11.45 17.81 -19.86
CA LEU A 9 -11.30 16.35 -19.88
C LEU A 9 -10.98 15.89 -21.32
N VAL A 10 -9.91 15.11 -21.51
CA VAL A 10 -9.57 14.48 -22.81
C VAL A 10 -9.09 13.06 -22.59
N VAL A 11 -9.65 12.11 -23.35
CA VAL A 11 -9.26 10.69 -23.34
C VAL A 11 -8.39 10.39 -24.57
N ALA A 12 -7.30 9.63 -24.36
CA ALA A 12 -6.36 9.26 -25.42
C ALA A 12 -6.91 8.17 -26.35
N ASN A 13 -6.27 7.99 -27.52
CA ASN A 13 -6.56 6.86 -28.40
C ASN A 13 -5.26 6.26 -28.97
N ASN A 14 -5.21 4.94 -29.07
CA ASN A 14 -4.04 4.16 -29.50
C ASN A 14 -3.92 4.07 -31.03
N LEU A 15 -2.74 3.69 -31.55
CA LEU A 15 -2.60 2.60 -32.54
C LEU A 15 -1.15 2.36 -33.06
N SER A 16 -0.55 1.23 -32.64
CA SER A 16 0.24 0.32 -33.51
C SER A 16 1.62 0.80 -34.04
N LYS A 17 2.53 -0.02 -34.63
CA LYS A 17 2.58 -1.46 -35.01
C LYS A 17 4.04 -1.88 -35.36
N GLN A 18 4.28 -3.19 -35.59
CA GLN A 18 5.46 -3.81 -36.24
C GLN A 18 6.78 -3.90 -35.43
N SER A 19 7.72 -4.84 -35.66
CA SER A 19 7.63 -6.21 -36.23
C SER A 19 8.90 -7.04 -35.92
N VAL A 20 8.68 -8.35 -35.78
CA VAL A 20 9.61 -9.51 -35.69
C VAL A 20 10.90 -9.44 -36.52
N ILE A 21 12.02 -9.97 -35.96
CA ILE A 21 13.02 -10.84 -36.62
C ILE A 21 13.58 -11.82 -35.58
N ALA A 22 13.91 -13.05 -35.98
CA ALA A 22 14.49 -14.09 -35.11
C ALA A 22 15.60 -14.88 -35.83
N PHE A 23 16.62 -15.32 -35.09
CA PHE A 23 17.70 -16.22 -35.56
C PHE A 23 18.16 -17.16 -34.44
N THR A 24 18.65 -18.34 -34.81
CA THR A 24 19.01 -19.46 -33.89
C THR A 24 20.08 -20.36 -34.54
N ILE A 25 20.64 -21.34 -33.80
CA ILE A 25 21.47 -22.50 -34.25
C ILE A 25 22.99 -22.18 -34.41
N PRO A 26 23.97 -23.07 -34.06
CA PRO A 26 23.95 -24.36 -33.33
C PRO A 26 24.82 -24.38 -32.03
N SER A 27 25.16 -25.57 -31.52
CA SER A 27 25.79 -25.87 -30.21
C SER A 27 27.18 -26.56 -30.27
N ARG A 28 27.73 -26.98 -29.10
CA ARG A 28 28.99 -27.78 -28.82
C ARG A 28 30.27 -26.94 -28.65
N LEU A 29 31.29 -27.26 -27.80
CA LEU A 29 31.72 -28.38 -26.89
C LEU A 29 32.87 -27.83 -25.94
N GLN A 30 33.44 -28.40 -24.85
CA GLN A 30 33.37 -29.66 -24.07
C GLN A 30 34.02 -29.55 -22.64
N SER A 31 33.54 -30.33 -21.65
CA SER A 31 34.22 -30.99 -20.48
C SER A 31 35.10 -30.29 -19.39
N ALA A 32 34.65 -30.50 -18.13
CA ALA A 32 35.34 -31.21 -17.01
C ALA A 32 36.23 -30.49 -15.96
N TYR A 33 36.40 -31.22 -14.84
CA TYR A 33 36.95 -30.86 -13.50
C TYR A 33 36.06 -29.88 -12.69
N TYR A 34 35.82 -30.04 -11.38
CA TYR A 34 36.52 -30.85 -10.36
C TYR A 34 35.66 -31.97 -9.72
N SER A 35 36.28 -32.79 -8.86
CA SER A 35 35.71 -34.01 -8.28
C SER A 35 35.29 -33.91 -6.81
N GLY A 36 34.18 -34.55 -6.45
CA GLY A 36 34.13 -35.44 -5.29
C GLY A 36 33.59 -34.92 -3.95
N ALA A 37 32.27 -35.01 -3.76
CA ALA A 37 31.67 -35.18 -2.44
C ALA A 37 30.48 -36.16 -2.53
N ARG A 38 30.40 -37.15 -1.64
CA ARG A 38 29.21 -38.02 -1.51
C ARG A 38 28.23 -37.40 -0.51
N PRO A 39 26.92 -37.41 -0.75
CA PRO A 39 25.95 -36.87 0.21
C PRO A 39 25.92 -37.73 1.49
N ALA A 40 26.02 -37.08 2.64
CA ALA A 40 25.86 -37.74 3.93
C ALA A 40 24.39 -38.14 4.14
N PHE A 41 24.15 -39.42 4.43
CA PHE A 41 22.81 -39.97 4.65
C PHE A 41 22.27 -39.53 6.03
N LYS A 42 21.76 -38.29 6.12
CA LYS A 42 21.15 -37.76 7.35
C LYS A 42 20.01 -38.69 7.78
N SER A 43 20.11 -39.23 8.99
CA SER A 43 19.12 -40.15 9.53
C SER A 43 17.76 -39.48 9.66
N ARG A 44 16.68 -40.22 9.35
CA ARG A 44 15.31 -39.78 9.62
C ARG A 44 15.12 -39.63 11.14
N ARG A 45 15.26 -38.41 11.67
CA ARG A 45 14.73 -38.08 12.99
C ARG A 45 13.22 -38.36 12.96
N ARG A 46 12.74 -39.25 13.83
CA ARG A 46 11.31 -39.30 14.17
C ARG A 46 10.95 -37.96 14.80
N ILE A 47 10.18 -37.15 14.08
CA ILE A 47 9.51 -35.99 14.67
C ILE A 47 8.42 -36.55 15.60
N SER A 48 8.51 -36.24 16.88
CA SER A 48 7.41 -36.51 17.83
C SER A 48 6.25 -35.58 17.51
N HIS A 49 5.07 -36.12 17.23
CA HIS A 49 3.85 -35.35 16.96
C HIS A 49 3.29 -34.69 18.22
N THR A 50 4.02 -33.70 18.72
CA THR A 50 3.48 -32.59 19.50
C THR A 50 3.87 -31.32 18.75
N GLN A 51 3.14 -31.01 17.67
CA GLN A 51 3.26 -29.71 17.02
C GLN A 51 2.81 -28.66 18.03
N LEU A 52 3.78 -27.97 18.63
CA LEU A 52 3.56 -26.67 19.25
C LEU A 52 3.07 -25.75 18.14
N ARG A 53 1.75 -25.57 18.04
CA ARG A 53 1.12 -24.66 17.08
C ARG A 53 1.72 -23.28 17.31
N ALA A 54 2.33 -22.70 16.28
CA ALA A 54 2.92 -21.37 16.40
C ALA A 54 1.83 -20.37 16.82
N ILE A 55 2.16 -19.55 17.81
CA ILE A 55 1.34 -18.42 18.25
C ILE A 55 1.76 -17.22 17.41
N ALA A 56 0.81 -16.53 16.76
CA ALA A 56 1.07 -15.31 16.03
C ALA A 56 1.45 -14.16 16.99
N THR A 57 2.57 -13.51 16.71
CA THR A 57 3.09 -12.35 17.46
C THR A 57 3.39 -11.19 16.52
N GLU A 58 3.34 -9.97 17.04
CA GLU A 58 3.65 -8.76 16.28
C GLU A 58 5.00 -8.89 15.54
N GLY A 59 5.03 -8.48 14.27
CA GLY A 59 6.17 -8.61 13.39
C GLY A 59 6.26 -9.93 12.60
N ASP A 60 5.50 -10.98 12.95
CA ASP A 60 5.41 -12.19 12.15
C ASP A 60 4.73 -11.93 10.80
N VAL A 61 5.09 -12.73 9.78
CA VAL A 61 4.24 -12.88 8.60
C VAL A 61 3.17 -13.94 8.94
N VAL A 62 1.90 -13.59 8.78
CA VAL A 62 0.76 -14.48 9.07
C VAL A 62 -0.09 -14.65 7.81
N THR A 63 -0.53 -15.89 7.57
CA THR A 63 -1.53 -16.18 6.55
C THR A 63 -2.83 -16.55 7.22
N ILE A 64 -3.92 -15.87 6.87
CA ILE A 64 -5.26 -16.13 7.40
C ILE A 64 -6.26 -16.35 6.27
N GLU A 65 -7.35 -17.06 6.56
CA GLU A 65 -8.58 -17.04 5.77
C GLU A 65 -9.64 -16.29 6.59
N TYR A 66 -10.17 -15.18 6.07
CA TYR A 66 -11.07 -14.30 6.82
C TYR A 66 -12.18 -13.65 5.98
N SER A 67 -13.27 -13.27 6.64
CA SER A 67 -14.39 -12.55 6.04
C SER A 67 -14.96 -11.49 6.99
N LEU A 68 -15.62 -10.49 6.40
CA LEU A 68 -16.31 -9.40 7.11
C LEU A 68 -17.76 -9.33 6.64
N SER A 69 -18.69 -9.05 7.56
CA SER A 69 -20.08 -8.69 7.27
C SER A 69 -20.57 -7.58 8.20
N LEU A 70 -21.72 -6.95 7.92
CA LEU A 70 -22.35 -6.05 8.89
C LEU A 70 -23.32 -6.82 9.80
N PRO A 71 -23.50 -6.41 11.07
CA PRO A 71 -24.53 -6.96 11.95
C PRO A 71 -25.97 -6.82 11.41
N GLU A 72 -26.22 -5.87 10.50
CA GLU A 72 -27.55 -5.50 9.99
C GLU A 72 -27.76 -5.85 8.51
N SER A 73 -26.79 -6.48 7.83
CA SER A 73 -26.91 -6.83 6.40
C SER A 73 -27.88 -8.00 6.19
N ASN A 74 -29.16 -7.68 5.99
CA ASN A 74 -30.13 -8.59 5.38
C ASN A 74 -29.70 -8.87 3.93
N ALA A 75 -28.97 -9.97 3.72
CA ALA A 75 -28.40 -10.35 2.43
C ALA A 75 -29.48 -10.42 1.34
N GLY A 76 -29.44 -9.48 0.38
CA GLY A 76 -30.36 -9.44 -0.77
C GLY A 76 -30.77 -8.06 -1.28
N THR A 77 -30.44 -6.95 -0.62
CA THR A 77 -30.67 -5.60 -1.16
C THR A 77 -29.56 -5.19 -2.12
N GLN A 78 -29.90 -4.66 -3.30
CA GLN A 78 -28.95 -4.38 -4.39
C GLN A 78 -27.97 -3.21 -4.16
N ASN A 79 -27.99 -2.59 -2.97
CA ASN A 79 -27.16 -1.43 -2.61
C ASN A 79 -26.43 -1.63 -1.27
N ASP A 80 -26.08 -2.86 -0.90
CA ASP A 80 -25.33 -3.14 0.32
C ASP A 80 -23.85 -2.70 0.19
N PRO A 81 -23.38 -1.67 0.93
CA PRO A 81 -22.02 -1.12 0.77
C PRO A 81 -20.92 -2.04 1.29
N VAL A 82 -21.25 -3.22 1.85
CA VAL A 82 -20.29 -4.20 2.38
C VAL A 82 -19.45 -4.85 1.28
N GLY A 83 -19.91 -4.87 0.02
CA GLY A 83 -19.23 -5.58 -1.06
C GLY A 83 -17.88 -4.98 -1.50
N ASP A 84 -17.57 -3.73 -1.13
CA ASP A 84 -16.43 -2.98 -1.71
C ASP A 84 -15.42 -2.52 -0.64
N PHE A 85 -14.74 -3.49 -0.03
CA PHE A 85 -13.66 -3.25 0.92
C PHE A 85 -12.46 -2.55 0.25
N LEU A 86 -11.75 -1.71 1.00
CA LEU A 86 -10.53 -1.03 0.52
C LEU A 86 -9.27 -1.93 0.55
N PHE A 87 -9.44 -3.23 0.80
CA PHE A 87 -8.39 -4.22 1.00
C PHE A 87 -8.94 -5.62 0.65
N ASP A 88 -8.04 -6.58 0.45
CA ASP A 88 -8.38 -7.95 0.04
C ASP A 88 -9.06 -8.75 1.17
N THR A 89 -9.96 -9.67 0.81
CA THR A 89 -10.66 -10.58 1.75
C THR A 89 -10.57 -12.04 1.30
N GLY A 90 -10.82 -12.99 2.20
CA GLY A 90 -10.56 -14.42 1.96
C GLY A 90 -9.17 -14.81 2.46
N LYS A 91 -8.42 -15.62 1.68
CA LYS A 91 -7.03 -15.94 2.00
C LYS A 91 -6.12 -14.75 1.75
N VAL A 92 -5.54 -14.18 2.82
CA VAL A 92 -4.55 -13.10 2.76
C VAL A 92 -3.31 -13.44 3.59
N THR A 93 -2.16 -12.90 3.17
CA THR A 93 -0.89 -13.00 3.90
C THR A 93 -0.37 -11.58 4.19
N PHE A 94 -0.06 -11.29 5.46
CA PHE A 94 0.40 -9.97 5.88
C PHE A 94 1.35 -10.00 7.08
N VAL A 95 2.06 -8.89 7.31
CA VAL A 95 2.88 -8.70 8.51
C VAL A 95 2.02 -8.19 9.67
N LEU A 96 1.92 -8.98 10.74
CA LEU A 96 1.08 -8.66 11.90
C LEU A 96 1.58 -7.40 12.63
N GLY A 97 0.72 -6.40 12.76
CA GLY A 97 1.05 -5.10 13.39
C GLY A 97 1.84 -4.13 12.49
N MET A 98 2.14 -4.49 11.23
CA MET A 98 2.75 -3.55 10.29
C MET A 98 1.74 -2.57 9.69
N GLY A 99 0.45 -2.96 9.67
CA GLY A 99 -0.64 -2.23 9.04
C GLY A 99 -1.20 -2.99 7.84
N ASN A 100 -1.66 -2.24 6.84
CA ASN A 100 -2.29 -2.70 5.59
C ASN A 100 -3.72 -3.25 5.72
N TYR A 101 -4.16 -3.66 6.91
CA TYR A 101 -5.53 -4.09 7.19
C TYR A 101 -6.11 -3.35 8.41
N LEU A 102 -7.38 -3.60 8.74
CA LEU A 102 -8.04 -2.97 9.89
C LEU A 102 -7.30 -3.29 11.20
N PRO A 103 -7.09 -2.32 12.12
CA PRO A 103 -6.45 -2.57 13.42
C PRO A 103 -7.07 -3.75 14.19
N GLY A 104 -8.41 -3.80 14.23
CA GLY A 104 -9.14 -4.91 14.85
C GLY A 104 -8.88 -6.29 14.24
N LEU A 105 -8.45 -6.40 12.98
CA LEU A 105 -8.01 -7.67 12.40
C LEU A 105 -6.67 -8.10 13.01
N HIS A 106 -5.70 -7.19 13.12
CA HIS A 106 -4.42 -7.47 13.76
C HIS A 106 -4.61 -7.82 15.24
N GLU A 107 -5.42 -7.05 15.98
CA GLU A 107 -5.75 -7.30 17.39
C GLU A 107 -6.36 -8.69 17.63
N ASN A 108 -7.25 -9.15 16.74
CA ASN A 108 -7.91 -10.46 16.87
C ASN A 108 -7.03 -11.62 16.38
N VAL A 109 -6.07 -11.38 15.47
CA VAL A 109 -5.11 -12.41 15.00
C VAL A 109 -3.93 -12.56 15.96
N GLN A 110 -3.54 -11.51 16.68
CA GLN A 110 -2.46 -11.55 17.66
C GLN A 110 -2.79 -12.49 18.83
N GLY A 111 -1.87 -13.42 19.11
CA GLY A 111 -2.08 -14.47 20.11
C GLY A 111 -2.87 -15.69 19.62
N MET A 112 -3.43 -15.69 18.40
CA MET A 112 -4.00 -16.91 17.81
C MET A 112 -2.93 -17.99 17.63
N THR A 113 -3.33 -19.26 17.74
CA THR A 113 -2.49 -20.40 17.34
C THR A 113 -2.83 -20.86 15.92
N VAL A 114 -1.84 -21.35 15.19
CA VAL A 114 -2.04 -21.99 13.87
C VAL A 114 -3.13 -23.07 13.95
N GLY A 115 -4.09 -23.02 13.02
CA GLY A 115 -5.29 -23.85 12.98
C GLY A 115 -6.33 -23.50 14.06
N GLY A 116 -6.28 -22.29 14.62
CA GLY A 116 -7.32 -21.69 15.44
C GLY A 116 -8.20 -20.73 14.63
N SER A 117 -9.42 -20.48 15.11
CA SER A 117 -10.39 -19.60 14.46
C SER A 117 -11.20 -18.78 15.47
N LEU A 118 -11.86 -17.73 14.97
CA LEU A 118 -12.82 -16.88 15.67
C LEU A 118 -13.95 -16.50 14.72
N GLU A 119 -15.15 -16.29 15.26
CA GLU A 119 -16.35 -15.91 14.51
C GLU A 119 -17.15 -14.86 15.29
N GLY A 120 -17.72 -13.88 14.59
CA GLY A 120 -18.60 -12.86 15.17
C GLY A 120 -17.91 -11.78 16.01
N ALA A 121 -16.57 -11.66 15.95
CA ALA A 121 -15.84 -10.61 16.67
C ALA A 121 -16.17 -9.23 16.08
N GLN A 122 -16.58 -8.26 16.91
CA GLN A 122 -16.93 -6.93 16.44
C GLN A 122 -15.71 -6.02 16.33
N ILE A 123 -15.32 -5.66 15.10
CA ILE A 123 -14.21 -4.73 14.82
C ILE A 123 -14.74 -3.43 14.22
N ASP A 124 -14.04 -2.31 14.43
CA ASP A 124 -14.36 -1.03 13.81
C ASP A 124 -14.25 -1.12 12.27
N ALA A 125 -15.12 -0.43 11.54
CA ALA A 125 -15.12 -0.46 10.07
C ALA A 125 -13.95 0.31 9.42
N GLY A 126 -13.20 1.12 10.19
CA GLY A 126 -12.02 1.87 9.74
C GLY A 126 -12.30 3.30 9.28
N PHE A 127 -13.54 3.76 9.38
CA PHE A 127 -14.01 5.05 8.82
C PHE A 127 -14.26 6.15 9.87
N GLY A 128 -13.81 5.93 11.12
CA GLY A 128 -14.00 6.87 12.22
C GLY A 128 -15.46 6.95 12.71
N PRO A 129 -15.75 7.84 13.69
CA PRO A 129 -17.12 8.13 14.11
C PRO A 129 -17.87 8.88 13.00
N ARG A 130 -19.21 8.80 13.02
CA ARG A 130 -20.06 9.67 12.21
C ARG A 130 -20.06 11.09 12.82
N ASP A 131 -19.81 12.10 11.99
CA ASP A 131 -19.85 13.51 12.35
C ASP A 131 -21.07 14.17 11.70
N GLU A 132 -22.08 14.51 12.52
CA GLU A 132 -23.32 15.13 12.06
C GLU A 132 -23.28 16.67 12.10
N GLU A 133 -22.22 17.26 12.67
CA GLU A 133 -22.06 18.71 12.82
C GLU A 133 -21.25 19.34 11.69
N ASN A 134 -20.18 18.66 11.23
CA ASN A 134 -19.23 19.18 10.26
C ASN A 134 -19.33 18.53 8.87
N LEU A 135 -19.80 17.28 8.78
CA LEU A 135 -19.90 16.54 7.51
C LEU A 135 -21.32 16.49 6.92
N ILE A 136 -22.33 17.06 7.60
CA ILE A 136 -23.65 17.30 7.01
C ILE A 136 -23.74 18.78 6.63
N VAL A 137 -23.62 19.07 5.33
CA VAL A 137 -23.42 20.42 4.81
C VAL A 137 -24.60 20.87 3.97
N LYS A 138 -25.22 22.00 4.35
CA LYS A 138 -26.23 22.68 3.52
C LYS A 138 -25.55 23.58 2.50
N ILE A 139 -25.82 23.36 1.21
CA ILE A 139 -25.32 24.12 0.08
C ILE A 139 -26.50 24.90 -0.52
N PRO A 140 -26.54 26.24 -0.38
CA PRO A 140 -27.63 27.05 -0.92
C PRO A 140 -27.52 27.15 -2.47
N PRO A 141 -28.63 27.41 -3.18
CA PRO A 141 -28.69 27.28 -4.64
C PRO A 141 -27.67 28.15 -5.38
N GLU A 142 -27.33 29.34 -4.88
CA GLU A 142 -26.32 30.22 -5.49
C GLU A 142 -24.91 29.61 -5.54
N ASN A 143 -24.59 28.66 -4.66
CA ASN A 143 -23.30 27.97 -4.63
C ASN A 143 -23.27 26.70 -5.51
N LEU A 144 -24.39 26.32 -6.14
CA LEU A 144 -24.45 25.23 -7.11
C LEU A 144 -24.23 25.76 -8.54
N PRO A 145 -23.36 25.12 -9.35
CA PRO A 145 -23.28 25.37 -10.79
C PRO A 145 -24.63 25.14 -11.47
N ASP A 146 -24.97 25.98 -12.46
CA ASP A 146 -26.29 25.93 -13.13
C ASP A 146 -26.56 24.63 -13.89
N GLU A 147 -25.50 23.89 -14.24
CA GLU A 147 -25.56 22.54 -14.80
C GLU A 147 -26.03 21.53 -13.75
N MET A 148 -25.55 21.62 -12.50
CA MET A 148 -25.93 20.73 -11.40
C MET A 148 -27.33 21.02 -10.83
N LYS A 149 -27.83 22.26 -10.97
CA LYS A 149 -29.22 22.63 -10.62
C LYS A 149 -30.28 21.84 -11.40
N LYS A 150 -29.91 21.14 -12.48
CA LYS A 150 -30.81 20.36 -13.33
C LYS A 150 -30.49 18.87 -13.26
N GLY A 151 -31.05 18.19 -12.26
CA GLY A 151 -31.04 16.72 -12.19
C GLY A 151 -30.53 16.13 -10.87
N ILE A 152 -30.04 16.94 -9.94
CA ILE A 152 -29.84 16.48 -8.56
C ILE A 152 -31.20 16.08 -7.95
N GLN A 153 -31.21 14.96 -7.25
CA GLN A 153 -32.35 14.38 -6.55
C GLN A 153 -31.89 13.86 -5.17
N LEU A 154 -32.84 13.54 -4.29
CA LEU A 154 -32.56 12.80 -3.07
C LEU A 154 -31.86 11.48 -3.40
N GLY A 155 -30.73 11.20 -2.75
CA GLY A 155 -29.90 10.02 -3.01
C GLY A 155 -28.90 10.16 -4.18
N SER A 156 -28.83 11.31 -4.87
CA SER A 156 -27.77 11.56 -5.86
C SER A 156 -26.39 11.47 -5.19
N LYS A 157 -25.49 10.66 -5.75
CA LYS A 157 -24.06 10.68 -5.42
C LYS A 157 -23.37 11.80 -6.19
N LEU A 158 -22.68 12.67 -5.47
CA LEU A 158 -21.78 13.69 -6.01
C LEU A 158 -20.35 13.35 -5.57
N PHE A 159 -19.35 14.05 -6.10
CA PHE A 159 -17.94 13.87 -5.73
C PHE A 159 -17.30 15.23 -5.39
N LEU A 160 -16.54 15.26 -4.30
CA LEU A 160 -15.69 16.40 -3.94
C LEU A 160 -14.43 16.44 -4.82
N GLN A 161 -13.70 17.55 -4.80
CA GLN A 161 -12.51 17.75 -5.65
C GLN A 161 -11.38 16.72 -5.40
N ASN A 162 -11.26 16.22 -4.16
CA ASN A 162 -10.35 15.12 -3.80
C ASN A 162 -10.81 13.74 -4.31
N GLY A 163 -12.00 13.63 -4.91
CA GLY A 163 -12.61 12.39 -5.36
C GLY A 163 -13.48 11.68 -4.31
N ALA A 164 -13.63 12.22 -3.09
CA ALA A 164 -14.48 11.60 -2.08
C ALA A 164 -15.96 11.69 -2.48
N PRO A 165 -16.72 10.56 -2.44
CA PRO A 165 -18.15 10.57 -2.73
C PRO A 165 -18.95 11.19 -1.57
N VAL A 166 -19.98 11.97 -1.91
CA VAL A 166 -20.95 12.54 -0.96
C VAL A 166 -22.36 12.28 -1.45
N THR A 167 -23.32 12.14 -0.53
CA THR A 167 -24.71 11.79 -0.88
C THR A 167 -25.65 12.95 -0.60
N VAL A 168 -26.50 13.32 -1.55
CA VAL A 168 -27.55 14.31 -1.33
C VAL A 168 -28.65 13.70 -0.45
N ILE A 169 -28.82 14.22 0.76
CA ILE A 169 -29.81 13.75 1.75
C ILE A 169 -31.05 14.65 1.87
N GLU A 170 -31.02 15.83 1.27
CA GLU A 170 -32.14 16.78 1.23
C GLU A 170 -32.04 17.60 -0.06
N VAL A 171 -33.19 17.92 -0.67
CA VAL A 171 -33.31 18.95 -1.71
C VAL A 171 -34.45 19.87 -1.28
N ALA A 172 -34.18 21.16 -1.16
CA ALA A 172 -35.11 22.16 -0.68
C ALA A 172 -35.91 22.80 -1.85
N ASP A 173 -37.07 23.37 -1.53
CA ASP A 173 -37.98 23.99 -2.52
C ASP A 173 -37.37 25.20 -3.26
N ASP A 174 -36.31 25.81 -2.70
CA ASP A 174 -35.55 26.90 -3.34
C ASP A 174 -34.43 26.41 -4.29
N GLY A 175 -34.21 25.10 -4.38
CA GLY A 175 -33.15 24.46 -5.14
C GLY A 175 -31.82 24.30 -4.40
N GLY A 176 -31.75 24.64 -3.11
CA GLY A 176 -30.65 24.27 -2.22
C GLY A 176 -30.65 22.76 -1.92
N ILE A 177 -29.50 22.25 -1.45
CA ILE A 177 -29.33 20.83 -1.11
C ILE A 177 -28.62 20.66 0.22
N THR A 178 -28.90 19.56 0.94
CA THR A 178 -28.03 19.11 2.03
C THR A 178 -27.31 17.85 1.57
N ILE A 179 -25.98 17.84 1.72
CA ILE A 179 -25.14 16.66 1.47
C ILE A 179 -24.69 16.04 2.79
N ASP A 180 -24.58 14.72 2.80
CA ASP A 180 -23.83 13.96 3.80
C ASP A 180 -22.50 13.54 3.18
N ALA A 181 -21.41 14.00 3.80
CA ALA A 181 -20.03 13.68 3.46
C ALA A 181 -19.40 12.65 4.41
N ASN A 182 -20.17 12.08 5.34
CA ASN A 182 -19.73 10.90 6.09
C ASN A 182 -19.60 9.70 5.14
N HIS A 183 -18.63 8.83 5.41
CA HIS A 183 -18.59 7.53 4.75
C HIS A 183 -19.84 6.69 5.15
N PRO A 184 -20.47 5.91 4.25
CA PRO A 184 -21.63 5.07 4.60
C PRO A 184 -21.41 4.03 5.70
N LEU A 185 -20.15 3.83 6.12
CA LEU A 185 -19.73 2.94 7.20
C LEU A 185 -19.09 3.67 8.40
N ALA A 186 -19.12 5.01 8.44
CA ALA A 186 -18.69 5.78 9.62
C ALA A 186 -19.54 5.40 10.84
N GLY A 187 -18.88 5.17 11.98
CA GLY A 187 -19.48 4.69 13.23
C GLY A 187 -19.95 3.22 13.21
N LYS A 188 -19.80 2.48 12.10
CA LYS A 188 -20.22 1.07 12.01
C LYS A 188 -19.10 0.11 12.41
N LYS A 189 -19.50 -1.12 12.73
CA LYS A 189 -18.61 -2.24 13.01
C LYS A 189 -18.90 -3.40 12.08
N TYR A 190 -17.85 -4.12 11.69
CA TYR A 190 -18.00 -5.42 11.03
C TYR A 190 -18.07 -6.55 12.06
N LEU A 191 -18.75 -7.64 11.70
CA LEU A 191 -18.53 -8.96 12.27
C LEU A 191 -17.37 -9.60 11.49
N LEU A 192 -16.30 -9.91 12.22
CA LEU A 192 -15.14 -10.64 11.72
C LEU A 192 -15.30 -12.14 11.96
N ALA A 193 -15.07 -12.94 10.92
CA ALA A 193 -14.69 -14.34 11.04
C ALA A 193 -13.28 -14.51 10.48
N ALA A 194 -12.40 -15.19 11.20
CA ALA A 194 -11.00 -15.38 10.81
C ALA A 194 -10.45 -16.73 11.27
N SER A 195 -9.52 -17.28 10.50
CA SER A 195 -8.81 -18.51 10.84
C SER A 195 -7.33 -18.43 10.44
N LEU A 196 -6.44 -18.71 11.40
CA LEU A 196 -5.00 -18.58 11.22
C LEU A 196 -4.44 -19.86 10.57
N GLN A 197 -3.98 -19.75 9.33
CA GLN A 197 -3.54 -20.87 8.50
C GLN A 197 -2.04 -21.16 8.68
N GLU A 198 -1.20 -20.13 8.50
CA GLU A 198 0.26 -20.23 8.57
C GLU A 198 0.84 -19.06 9.39
N VAL A 199 2.00 -19.27 10.03
CA VAL A 199 2.79 -18.24 10.73
C VAL A 199 4.26 -18.46 10.39
N THR A 200 4.83 -17.55 9.61
CA THR A 200 6.27 -17.50 9.34
C THR A 200 6.90 -16.48 10.28
N LYS A 201 7.70 -16.99 11.23
CA LYS A 201 8.27 -16.17 12.31
C LYS A 201 9.19 -15.09 11.77
N GLN A 202 9.10 -13.91 12.37
CA GLN A 202 10.03 -12.83 12.08
C GLN A 202 11.47 -13.26 12.40
N SER A 203 12.39 -13.04 11.47
CA SER A 203 13.81 -13.36 11.62
C SER A 203 14.63 -12.33 10.84
N ILE A 204 14.67 -11.11 11.38
CA ILE A 204 15.37 -9.99 10.74
C ILE A 204 16.87 -10.30 10.70
N SER A 205 17.38 -10.54 9.49
CA SER A 205 18.80 -10.60 9.19
C SER A 205 19.23 -9.31 8.47
N LYS A 206 20.53 -9.13 8.19
CA LYS A 206 20.97 -8.04 7.29
C LYS A 206 20.58 -8.27 5.82
N LEU A 207 19.86 -9.35 5.49
CA LEU A 207 19.54 -9.75 4.11
C LEU A 207 18.04 -10.06 3.89
N SER A 208 17.27 -10.32 4.94
CA SER A 208 15.89 -10.82 4.87
C SER A 208 15.06 -10.43 6.10
N TYR A 209 13.74 -10.49 5.97
CA TYR A 209 12.78 -10.23 7.06
C TYR A 209 12.37 -11.52 7.79
N SER A 210 12.34 -12.63 7.06
CA SER A 210 12.17 -13.99 7.56
C SER A 210 12.99 -14.97 6.70
N ASP A 211 12.73 -16.28 6.82
CA ASP A 211 13.31 -17.28 5.92
C ASP A 211 12.70 -17.26 4.50
N GLU A 212 11.53 -16.60 4.34
CA GLU A 212 10.71 -16.64 3.12
C GLU A 212 10.47 -15.25 2.51
N HIS A 213 10.75 -14.16 3.24
CA HIS A 213 10.39 -12.79 2.83
C HIS A 213 11.58 -11.82 2.86
N GLU A 214 11.71 -11.00 1.83
CA GLU A 214 12.71 -9.93 1.73
C GLU A 214 12.18 -8.57 2.21
N MET A 215 13.10 -7.66 2.54
CA MET A 215 12.80 -6.24 2.80
C MET A 215 13.32 -5.38 1.66
N ALA A 216 12.52 -4.41 1.21
CA ALA A 216 12.94 -3.33 0.32
C ALA A 216 12.70 -1.97 0.98
N THR A 217 13.41 -0.92 0.55
CA THR A 217 13.14 0.44 1.00
C THR A 217 13.40 1.46 -0.11
N PHE A 218 12.47 2.39 -0.30
CA PHE A 218 12.54 3.42 -1.35
C PHE A 218 12.10 4.78 -0.81
N GLY A 219 12.76 5.87 -1.24
CA GLY A 219 12.26 7.24 -1.12
C GLY A 219 11.69 7.68 -2.47
N LEU A 220 10.45 8.15 -2.50
CA LEU A 220 9.69 8.42 -3.74
C LEU A 220 9.02 9.81 -3.74
N GLY A 221 9.59 10.79 -3.04
CA GLY A 221 8.86 12.01 -2.68
C GLY A 221 7.87 11.71 -1.55
N CYS A 222 6.71 12.38 -1.56
CA CYS A 222 5.63 12.14 -0.60
C CYS A 222 5.30 10.65 -0.45
N PHE A 223 5.57 10.08 0.73
CA PHE A 223 5.55 8.64 0.96
C PHE A 223 4.15 8.00 0.80
N TRP A 224 3.06 8.75 0.99
CA TRP A 224 1.69 8.24 0.93
C TRP A 224 1.31 7.70 -0.45
N GLY A 225 1.64 8.43 -1.51
CA GLY A 225 1.36 8.05 -2.90
C GLY A 225 2.25 6.94 -3.44
N GLY A 226 3.36 6.65 -2.77
CA GLY A 226 4.23 5.50 -3.04
C GLY A 226 3.82 4.26 -2.24
N GLU A 227 3.48 4.42 -0.96
CA GLU A 227 3.01 3.34 -0.08
C GLU A 227 1.82 2.61 -0.71
N LEU A 228 0.75 3.34 -1.08
CA LEU A 228 -0.45 2.74 -1.67
C LEU A 228 -0.14 1.98 -2.97
N ALA A 229 0.85 2.41 -3.76
CA ALA A 229 1.26 1.71 -4.97
C ALA A 229 1.92 0.34 -4.66
N PHE A 230 2.71 0.26 -3.58
CA PHE A 230 3.26 -1.02 -3.11
C PHE A 230 2.22 -1.88 -2.39
N MET A 231 1.29 -1.29 -1.64
CA MET A 231 0.17 -2.01 -1.01
C MET A 231 -0.63 -2.81 -2.06
N ARG A 232 -0.88 -2.22 -3.23
CA ARG A 232 -1.61 -2.86 -4.34
C ARG A 232 -0.82 -3.93 -5.10
N LYS A 233 0.51 -4.02 -4.92
CA LYS A 233 1.32 -5.04 -5.60
C LYS A 233 1.09 -6.42 -4.96
N LEU A 234 0.70 -7.40 -5.77
CA LEU A 234 0.65 -8.80 -5.37
C LEU A 234 2.04 -9.27 -4.92
N GLY A 235 2.11 -10.06 -3.85
CA GLY A 235 3.37 -10.49 -3.21
C GLY A 235 3.94 -9.52 -2.17
N VAL A 236 3.50 -8.25 -2.11
CA VAL A 236 3.81 -7.36 -0.98
C VAL A 236 2.91 -7.72 0.20
N VAL A 237 3.50 -8.04 1.36
CA VAL A 237 2.78 -8.50 2.57
C VAL A 237 2.80 -7.46 3.71
N GLY A 238 3.65 -6.44 3.64
CA GLY A 238 3.69 -5.38 4.64
C GLY A 238 4.30 -4.09 4.09
N THR A 239 3.76 -2.96 4.51
CA THR A 239 4.30 -1.63 4.18
C THR A 239 4.24 -0.73 5.41
N LYS A 240 5.27 0.11 5.58
CA LYS A 240 5.31 1.20 6.56
C LYS A 240 5.99 2.41 5.94
N VAL A 241 5.50 3.59 6.25
CA VAL A 241 6.14 4.86 5.94
C VAL A 241 6.96 5.37 7.12
N GLY A 242 7.92 6.25 6.86
CA GLY A 242 8.80 6.80 7.89
C GLY A 242 10.02 7.50 7.33
N TYR A 243 11.06 7.61 8.15
CA TYR A 243 12.22 8.47 7.92
C TYR A 243 13.52 7.67 7.91
N SER A 244 14.32 7.84 6.86
CA SER A 244 15.59 7.12 6.69
C SER A 244 16.69 8.01 6.09
N GLN A 245 17.92 7.51 6.00
CA GLN A 245 19.08 8.17 5.37
C GLN A 245 19.49 9.56 5.94
N GLY A 246 18.97 9.95 7.10
CA GLY A 246 19.38 11.15 7.85
C GLY A 246 20.17 10.82 9.11
N ALA A 247 20.49 11.85 9.90
CA ALA A 247 21.37 11.76 11.07
C ALA A 247 20.66 12.08 12.41
N LYS A 248 19.38 12.44 12.38
CA LYS A 248 18.58 12.71 13.59
C LYS A 248 18.09 11.39 14.18
N GLU A 249 18.28 11.21 15.48
CA GLU A 249 17.62 10.14 16.22
C GLU A 249 16.18 10.53 16.57
N ASN A 250 15.24 9.60 16.37
CA ASN A 250 13.80 9.75 16.61
C ASN A 250 13.21 11.11 16.12
N PRO A 251 13.33 11.44 14.82
CA PRO A 251 12.74 12.65 14.24
C PRO A 251 11.21 12.58 14.19
N THR A 252 10.54 13.73 14.30
CA THR A 252 9.11 13.88 13.95
C THR A 252 8.94 14.36 12.51
N TYR A 253 7.72 14.25 11.97
CA TYR A 253 7.37 14.80 10.65
C TYR A 253 7.73 16.28 10.51
N GLU A 254 7.46 17.11 11.53
CA GLU A 254 7.75 18.55 11.50
C GLU A 254 9.25 18.83 11.47
N GLU A 255 10.05 18.06 12.20
CA GLU A 255 11.51 18.16 12.14
C GLU A 255 12.04 17.76 10.76
N VAL A 256 11.51 16.70 10.14
CA VAL A 256 11.87 16.29 8.78
C VAL A 256 11.47 17.35 7.74
N CYS A 257 10.32 17.99 7.91
CA CYS A 257 9.86 19.09 7.04
C CYS A 257 10.82 20.30 7.00
N THR A 258 11.67 20.51 8.01
CA THR A 258 12.70 21.56 7.98
C THR A 258 13.82 21.29 6.96
N GLY A 259 14.04 20.02 6.59
CA GLY A 259 15.19 19.55 5.83
C GLY A 259 16.50 19.42 6.64
N GLU A 260 16.58 19.97 7.86
CA GLU A 260 17.81 20.01 8.68
C GLU A 260 18.25 18.65 9.21
N THR A 261 17.31 17.71 9.37
CA THR A 261 17.59 16.35 9.90
C THR A 261 18.35 15.44 8.91
N GLY A 262 18.42 15.85 7.64
CA GLY A 262 19.00 15.07 6.54
C GLY A 262 18.18 13.83 6.11
N HIS A 263 17.05 13.53 6.77
CA HIS A 263 16.23 12.38 6.42
C HIS A 263 15.59 12.54 5.03
N THR A 264 15.16 11.41 4.48
CA THR A 264 14.15 11.32 3.43
C THR A 264 12.89 10.71 4.04
N GLU A 265 11.73 11.09 3.52
CA GLU A 265 10.57 10.21 3.55
C GLU A 265 10.91 8.92 2.80
N ALA A 266 10.56 7.78 3.39
CA ALA A 266 10.86 6.46 2.88
C ALA A 266 9.73 5.48 3.18
N ILE A 267 9.57 4.51 2.29
CA ILE A 267 8.61 3.41 2.40
C ILE A 267 9.42 2.12 2.60
N ARG A 268 9.23 1.45 3.73
CA ARG A 268 9.72 0.09 4.00
C ARG A 268 8.66 -0.91 3.52
N ILE A 269 9.10 -1.92 2.77
CA ILE A 269 8.23 -2.93 2.15
C ILE A 269 8.74 -4.32 2.56
N ILE A 270 7.84 -5.20 2.97
CA ILE A 270 8.10 -6.65 3.12
C ILE A 270 7.38 -7.38 2.00
N PHE A 271 8.08 -8.27 1.30
CA PHE A 271 7.55 -8.97 0.13
C PHE A 271 8.03 -10.42 0.01
N ASP A 272 7.21 -11.23 -0.63
CA ASP A 272 7.50 -12.60 -1.05
C ASP A 272 8.25 -12.55 -2.40
N PRO A 273 9.53 -12.99 -2.47
CA PRO A 273 10.33 -12.94 -3.69
C PRO A 273 9.96 -14.00 -4.73
N ASP A 274 9.22 -15.06 -4.37
CA ASP A 274 8.70 -16.06 -5.31
C ASP A 274 7.40 -15.57 -6.00
N ILE A 275 6.71 -14.57 -5.41
CA ILE A 275 5.53 -13.91 -6.00
C ILE A 275 5.85 -12.58 -6.69
N VAL A 276 6.78 -11.77 -6.15
CA VAL A 276 7.21 -10.50 -6.76
C VAL A 276 8.71 -10.29 -6.65
N SER A 277 9.36 -10.09 -7.78
CA SER A 277 10.80 -9.80 -7.80
C SER A 277 11.11 -8.38 -7.31
N TYR A 278 12.28 -8.20 -6.69
CA TYR A 278 12.81 -6.87 -6.36
C TYR A 278 12.98 -5.98 -7.61
N GLU A 279 13.19 -6.57 -8.79
CA GLU A 279 13.23 -5.82 -10.05
C GLU A 279 11.88 -5.17 -10.38
N GLU A 280 10.76 -5.88 -10.19
CA GLU A 280 9.43 -5.30 -10.36
C GLU A 280 9.14 -4.19 -9.35
N LEU A 281 9.62 -4.30 -8.11
CA LEU A 281 9.51 -3.23 -7.12
C LEU A 281 10.32 -1.99 -7.54
N CYS A 282 11.54 -2.19 -8.06
CA CYS A 282 12.35 -1.11 -8.67
C CYS A 282 11.65 -0.49 -9.89
N ARG A 283 11.06 -1.29 -10.79
CA ARG A 283 10.35 -0.77 -11.98
C ARG A 283 9.06 -0.04 -11.61
N LEU A 284 8.33 -0.50 -10.58
CA LEU A 284 7.19 0.21 -10.00
C LEU A 284 7.62 1.55 -9.37
N ALA A 285 8.74 1.58 -8.64
CA ALA A 285 9.32 2.80 -8.09
C ALA A 285 9.68 3.82 -9.19
N VAL A 286 10.34 3.39 -10.27
CA VAL A 286 10.60 4.24 -11.45
C VAL A 286 9.29 4.75 -12.07
N ALA A 287 8.29 3.87 -12.26
CA ALA A 287 7.01 4.25 -12.84
C ALA A 287 6.22 5.25 -11.97
N ARG A 288 6.35 5.19 -10.63
CA ARG A 288 5.74 6.17 -9.71
C ARG A 288 6.46 7.51 -9.70
N LEU A 289 7.79 7.54 -9.85
CA LEU A 289 8.58 8.76 -9.98
C LEU A 289 8.36 9.49 -11.31
N GLY A 290 8.17 8.75 -12.40
CA GLY A 290 8.00 9.29 -13.74
C GLY A 290 9.21 10.14 -14.17
N SER A 291 8.97 11.37 -14.65
CA SER A 291 10.04 12.31 -14.99
C SER A 291 10.84 12.81 -13.77
N SER A 292 10.38 12.58 -12.53
CA SER A 292 11.08 12.99 -11.32
C SER A 292 12.38 12.23 -11.07
N VAL A 293 12.65 11.13 -11.80
CA VAL A 293 13.94 10.43 -11.74
C VAL A 293 15.12 11.30 -12.19
N TYR A 294 14.87 12.42 -12.88
CA TYR A 294 15.88 13.40 -13.32
C TYR A 294 15.93 14.67 -12.44
N LEU A 295 15.17 14.71 -11.34
CA LEU A 295 15.10 15.85 -10.42
C LEU A 295 15.88 15.55 -9.13
N GLU A 296 16.66 16.53 -8.67
CA GLU A 296 17.46 16.43 -7.45
C GLU A 296 16.70 17.07 -6.27
N ASN A 297 16.53 16.33 -5.16
CA ASN A 297 15.79 16.78 -3.97
C ASN A 297 14.36 17.31 -4.29
N GLN A 298 13.69 16.72 -5.28
CA GLN A 298 12.34 17.07 -5.69
C GLN A 298 11.63 15.86 -6.34
N VAL A 299 10.34 15.68 -6.05
CA VAL A 299 9.45 14.80 -6.82
C VAL A 299 8.13 15.53 -7.10
N GLY A 300 7.72 15.58 -8.37
CA GLY A 300 6.57 16.40 -8.77
C GLY A 300 6.73 17.86 -8.35
N ASN A 301 5.84 18.33 -7.47
CA ASN A 301 5.89 19.68 -6.88
C ASN A 301 6.63 19.73 -5.54
N ASP A 302 6.83 18.60 -4.87
CA ASP A 302 7.39 18.50 -3.51
C ASP A 302 8.91 18.70 -3.57
N LYS A 303 9.42 19.71 -2.86
CA LYS A 303 10.81 20.17 -2.94
C LYS A 303 11.45 20.23 -1.56
N GLY A 304 12.62 19.60 -1.44
CA GLY A 304 13.38 19.50 -0.20
C GLY A 304 14.17 18.20 -0.14
N THR A 305 15.20 18.16 0.69
CA THR A 305 16.01 16.95 0.92
C THR A 305 15.16 15.78 1.39
N GLN A 306 14.07 16.05 2.12
CA GLN A 306 13.10 15.05 2.58
C GLN A 306 12.33 14.36 1.46
N TYR A 307 12.22 14.95 0.27
CA TYR A 307 11.47 14.42 -0.87
C TYR A 307 12.37 13.85 -1.98
N ARG A 308 13.64 13.56 -1.69
CA ARG A 308 14.57 13.00 -2.68
C ARG A 308 14.15 11.60 -3.12
N SER A 309 14.41 11.29 -4.39
CA SER A 309 14.23 9.95 -4.94
C SER A 309 15.44 9.07 -4.60
N GLY A 310 15.22 7.85 -4.09
CA GLY A 310 16.32 6.97 -3.71
C GLY A 310 15.94 5.51 -3.51
N PHE A 311 16.83 4.61 -3.93
CA PHE A 311 16.69 3.15 -3.88
C PHE A 311 17.67 2.63 -2.82
N TYR A 312 17.13 2.08 -1.73
CA TYR A 312 17.90 1.74 -0.54
C TYR A 312 18.01 0.22 -0.39
N TYR A 313 19.17 -0.33 -0.80
CA TYR A 313 19.36 -1.77 -0.91
C TYR A 313 19.75 -2.41 0.43
N HIS A 314 19.14 -3.55 0.74
CA HIS A 314 19.48 -4.38 1.90
C HIS A 314 20.55 -5.44 1.58
N SER A 315 20.75 -5.79 0.31
CA SER A 315 21.76 -6.79 -0.10
C SER A 315 22.54 -6.39 -1.37
N ASP A 316 23.70 -7.02 -1.57
CA ASP A 316 24.46 -6.91 -2.83
C ASP A 316 23.71 -7.49 -4.05
N SER A 317 22.65 -8.27 -3.83
CA SER A 317 21.75 -8.72 -4.91
C SER A 317 20.85 -7.57 -5.33
N GLN A 318 20.12 -6.99 -4.37
CA GLN A 318 19.28 -5.81 -4.57
C GLN A 318 20.07 -4.64 -5.17
N LYS A 319 21.31 -4.40 -4.70
CA LYS A 319 22.22 -3.40 -5.26
C LYS A 319 22.45 -3.57 -6.76
N LYS A 320 22.69 -4.80 -7.23
CA LYS A 320 22.94 -5.09 -8.65
C LYS A 320 21.68 -4.88 -9.49
N VAL A 321 20.53 -5.35 -9.00
CA VAL A 321 19.23 -5.18 -9.68
C VAL A 321 18.86 -3.71 -9.78
N ALA A 322 18.90 -2.96 -8.67
CA ALA A 322 18.65 -1.52 -8.66
C ALA A 322 19.64 -0.75 -9.55
N SER A 323 20.94 -1.09 -9.50
CA SER A 323 21.96 -0.50 -10.39
C SER A 323 21.69 -0.79 -11.87
N SER A 324 21.11 -1.93 -12.22
CA SER A 324 20.72 -2.25 -13.60
C SER A 324 19.51 -1.43 -14.04
N VAL A 325 18.43 -1.41 -13.24
CA VAL A 325 17.20 -0.67 -13.55
C VAL A 325 17.45 0.85 -13.63
N LEU A 326 18.30 1.40 -12.76
CA LEU A 326 18.66 2.83 -12.81
C LEU A 326 19.62 3.16 -13.97
N ALA A 327 20.45 2.22 -14.43
CA ALA A 327 21.31 2.42 -15.60
C ALA A 327 20.51 2.53 -16.92
N GLU A 328 19.31 1.92 -17.00
CA GLU A 328 18.39 2.07 -18.14
C GLU A 328 17.88 3.52 -18.30
N LEU A 329 17.93 4.34 -17.23
CA LEU A 329 17.53 5.75 -17.24
C LEU A 329 18.65 6.70 -17.72
N GLY A 330 19.86 6.18 -17.96
CA GLY A 330 21.00 6.96 -18.45
C GLY A 330 21.68 7.85 -17.39
N PRO A 331 22.69 8.64 -17.81
CA PRO A 331 23.64 9.30 -16.89
C PRO A 331 23.05 10.49 -16.13
N ASP A 332 21.93 11.04 -16.57
CA ASP A 332 21.28 12.20 -15.93
C ASP A 332 20.36 11.84 -14.75
N CYS A 333 20.14 10.53 -14.52
CA CYS A 333 19.35 10.02 -13.39
C CYS A 333 19.87 10.56 -12.03
N LYS A 334 18.96 11.02 -11.18
CA LYS A 334 19.21 11.62 -9.86
C LYS A 334 18.79 10.74 -8.68
N VAL A 335 18.12 9.62 -8.95
CA VAL A 335 17.71 8.64 -7.93
C VAL A 335 18.95 8.11 -7.21
N GLU A 336 19.06 8.34 -5.90
CA GLU A 336 20.24 7.93 -5.14
C GLU A 336 20.27 6.41 -4.87
N LEU A 337 21.41 5.75 -5.15
CA LEU A 337 21.59 4.32 -4.90
C LEU A 337 22.53 4.10 -3.70
N LYS A 338 21.95 3.83 -2.52
CA LYS A 338 22.67 3.70 -1.24
C LYS A 338 22.29 2.40 -0.52
N PRO A 339 23.12 1.89 0.40
CA PRO A 339 22.66 0.89 1.37
C PRO A 339 21.45 1.43 2.13
N ALA A 340 20.56 0.55 2.58
CA ALA A 340 19.59 0.92 3.61
C ALA A 340 20.33 1.38 4.89
N ALA A 341 19.83 2.45 5.52
CA ALA A 341 20.35 2.90 6.81
C ALA A 341 20.05 1.85 7.89
N GLU A 342 20.95 1.69 8.87
CA GLU A 342 20.79 0.68 9.93
C GLU A 342 19.53 0.92 10.78
N THR A 343 19.09 2.18 10.88
CA THR A 343 17.81 2.57 11.48
C THR A 343 16.87 3.19 10.43
N PHE A 344 15.61 2.81 10.50
CA PHE A 344 14.48 3.47 9.85
C PHE A 344 13.54 3.85 10.99
N TRP A 345 13.19 5.13 11.10
CA TRP A 345 12.25 5.63 12.09
C TRP A 345 10.85 5.52 11.50
N ASP A 346 10.00 4.67 12.09
CA ASP A 346 8.61 4.54 11.65
C ASP A 346 7.88 5.89 11.84
N GLY A 347 7.21 6.35 10.78
CA GLY A 347 6.42 7.59 10.83
C GLY A 347 5.19 7.45 11.74
N GLU A 348 4.67 8.59 12.18
CA GLU A 348 3.54 8.69 13.09
C GLU A 348 2.31 7.93 12.55
N LEU A 349 1.53 7.31 13.45
CA LEU A 349 0.43 6.38 13.10
C LEU A 349 -0.61 6.97 12.13
N HIS A 350 -0.71 8.30 12.06
CA HIS A 350 -1.61 8.99 11.12
C HIS A 350 -1.09 8.97 9.67
N HIS A 351 0.23 8.95 9.42
CA HIS A 351 0.81 8.81 8.08
C HIS A 351 0.71 7.39 7.51
N GLN A 352 0.71 6.36 8.37
CA GLN A 352 0.68 4.95 7.97
C GLN A 352 -0.59 4.63 7.18
N GLN A 353 -0.48 4.15 5.94
CA GLN A 353 -1.60 3.84 5.03
C GLN A 353 -2.57 5.00 4.83
N TYR A 354 -2.07 6.24 4.80
CA TYR A 354 -2.87 7.47 4.79
C TYR A 354 -3.95 7.51 3.70
N LEU A 355 -3.60 7.20 2.44
CA LEU A 355 -4.58 7.26 1.33
C LEU A 355 -5.64 6.15 1.41
N MET A 356 -5.34 5.00 2.02
CA MET A 356 -6.32 3.95 2.29
C MET A 356 -7.32 4.40 3.38
N LYS A 357 -6.83 5.01 4.46
CA LYS A 357 -7.67 5.67 5.48
C LYS A 357 -8.50 6.81 4.88
N GLY A 358 -7.96 7.49 3.85
CA GLY A 358 -8.63 8.50 3.04
C GLY A 358 -9.60 7.96 1.97
N GLY A 359 -9.85 6.65 1.91
CA GLY A 359 -10.88 6.04 1.05
C GLY A 359 -10.43 5.46 -0.29
N GLN A 360 -9.13 5.44 -0.61
CA GLN A 360 -8.64 4.81 -1.85
C GLN A 360 -8.37 3.32 -1.66
N SER A 361 -8.83 2.49 -2.60
CA SER A 361 -8.63 1.03 -2.55
C SER A 361 -7.14 0.67 -2.57
N ALA A 362 -6.77 -0.30 -1.74
CA ALA A 362 -5.43 -0.89 -1.63
C ALA A 362 -5.41 -2.40 -2.00
N LYS A 363 -6.51 -2.93 -2.56
CA LYS A 363 -6.65 -4.32 -3.04
C LYS A 363 -5.49 -4.72 -3.98
N LYS A 364 -5.15 -6.01 -4.02
CA LYS A 364 -4.11 -6.52 -4.94
C LYS A 364 -4.55 -6.40 -6.39
N GLY A 365 -3.71 -5.75 -7.21
CA GLY A 365 -3.94 -5.53 -8.63
C GLY A 365 -4.78 -4.31 -8.98
N GLU A 366 -5.18 -3.49 -7.99
CA GLU A 366 -5.97 -2.27 -8.20
C GLU A 366 -5.24 -1.23 -9.07
N ASP A 367 -5.79 -0.89 -10.23
CA ASP A 367 -5.15 -0.01 -11.23
C ASP A 367 -5.71 1.42 -11.27
N GLU A 368 -6.71 1.75 -10.45
CA GLU A 368 -7.24 3.11 -10.30
C GLU A 368 -6.13 4.15 -10.06
N THR A 369 -6.20 5.31 -10.72
CA THR A 369 -5.22 6.40 -10.55
C THR A 369 -5.13 6.86 -9.09
N ILE A 370 -4.02 6.54 -8.42
CA ILE A 370 -3.71 6.99 -7.06
C ILE A 370 -3.63 8.53 -7.03
N ARG A 371 -4.48 9.14 -6.21
CA ARG A 371 -4.53 10.59 -5.98
C ARG A 371 -3.86 10.90 -4.65
N CYS A 372 -2.60 11.32 -4.71
CA CYS A 372 -1.98 12.03 -3.58
C CYS A 372 -2.38 13.52 -3.67
N TYR A 373 -1.96 14.34 -2.70
CA TYR A 373 -2.19 15.79 -2.76
C TYR A 373 -1.47 16.42 -3.99
N GLY A 374 -2.25 16.84 -4.99
CA GLY A 374 -1.77 17.40 -6.26
C GLY A 374 -2.69 17.04 -7.43
#